data_AF-A0A973JQ91-F1
#
_entry.id   AF-A0A973JQ91-F1
#
_cell.length_a   1.000
_cell.length_b   1.000
_cell.length_c   1.000
_cell.angle_alpha   90.00
_cell.angle_beta   90.00
_cell.angle_gamma   90.00
#
_symmetry.space_group_name_H-M   'P 1'
#
loop_
_entity.id
_entity.type
_entity.pdbx_description
1 polymer ?
#
loop_
_entity_poly.entity_id
_entity_poly.type
_entity_poly.pdbx_seq_one_letter_code
_entity_poly.pdbx_strand_id
1 'polypeptide(L)'
;MKKLTKQKIKKVVIAVGLWCVFWFGAQAIYLIPISPLNTLELPPNLNFLLYTIWILCVSCAGVFIWKKKVNDFSFLKVKNKKILYLYIMPIIMAIIFLIRGNGIDINRPLYIVAIASTTFIAQDMLTFGFLQTYLEKIISRKTAAMITCIAFFTAHLTFGWSLLTLTFLLGGALFSYLRYRTKNIYLLDIIHISFLLLPF
;
A
#
# COMPACT_ATOMS: atom_id res chain seq x y z
N MET A 1 -31.83 3.11 5.75
CA MET A 1 -30.38 3.43 5.85
C MET A 1 -30.18 4.37 7.05
N LYS A 2 -29.32 4.04 8.03
CA LYS A 2 -29.00 4.97 9.14
C LYS A 2 -28.22 6.17 8.58
N LYS A 3 -28.71 7.40 8.77
CA LYS A 3 -28.02 8.64 8.34
C LYS A 3 -26.65 8.75 9.04
N LEU A 4 -25.63 9.15 8.29
CA LEU A 4 -24.30 9.49 8.81
C LEU A 4 -24.41 10.74 9.67
N THR A 5 -23.98 10.67 10.93
CA THR A 5 -23.93 11.86 11.79
C THR A 5 -22.73 12.74 11.42
N LYS A 6 -22.83 14.06 11.65
CA LYS A 6 -21.70 15.01 11.44
C LYS A 6 -20.41 14.53 12.11
N GLN A 7 -20.52 13.93 13.30
CA GLN A 7 -19.39 13.37 14.05
C GLN A 7 -18.72 12.19 13.31
N LYS A 8 -19.50 11.29 12.70
CA LYS A 8 -18.97 10.17 11.91
C LYS A 8 -18.25 10.66 10.66
N ILE A 9 -18.83 11.64 9.95
CA ILE A 9 -18.20 12.27 8.77
C ILE A 9 -16.85 12.88 9.17
N LYS A 10 -16.80 13.66 10.25
CA LYS A 10 -15.55 14.23 10.77
C LYS A 10 -14.49 13.15 11.04
N LYS A 11 -14.86 12.03 11.66
CA LYS A 11 -13.93 10.91 11.92
C LYS A 11 -13.42 10.25 10.63
N VAL A 12 -14.28 10.10 9.62
CA VAL A 12 -13.88 9.57 8.30
C VAL A 12 -12.88 10.51 7.63
N VAL A 13 -13.17 11.81 7.59
CA VAL A 13 -12.27 12.81 6.98
C VAL A 13 -10.91 12.81 7.67
N ILE A 14 -10.88 12.80 9.02
CA ILE A 14 -9.62 12.74 9.78
C ILE A 14 -8.85 11.44 9.47
N ALA A 15 -9.54 10.30 9.37
CA ALA A 15 -8.91 9.02 9.06
C ALA A 15 -8.27 9.01 7.66
N VAL A 16 -9.02 9.47 6.66
CA VAL A 16 -8.51 9.55 5.28
C VAL A 16 -7.38 10.58 5.19
N GLY A 17 -7.50 11.74 5.82
CA GLY A 17 -6.42 12.74 5.86
C GLY A 17 -5.15 12.22 6.52
N LEU A 18 -5.27 11.53 7.65
CA LEU A 18 -4.13 10.88 8.31
C LEU A 18 -3.50 9.80 7.44
N TRP A 19 -4.31 9.00 6.75
CA TRP A 19 -3.82 8.02 5.78
C TRP A 19 -3.07 8.70 4.64
N CYS A 20 -3.61 9.78 4.06
CA CYS A 20 -2.96 10.55 2.99
C CYS A 20 -1.56 11.03 3.41
N VAL A 21 -1.39 11.53 4.65
CA VAL A 21 -0.07 11.98 5.14
C VAL A 21 0.99 10.89 5.04
N PHE A 22 0.69 9.68 5.52
CA PHE A 22 1.65 8.57 5.44
C PHE A 22 1.79 8.01 4.04
N TRP A 23 0.69 7.93 3.30
CA TRP A 23 0.70 7.42 1.93
C TRP A 23 1.55 8.31 1.03
N PHE A 24 1.30 9.62 1.02
CA PHE A 24 2.14 10.57 0.29
C PHE A 24 3.55 10.62 0.86
N GLY A 25 3.73 10.58 2.18
CA GLY A 25 5.08 10.55 2.76
C GLY A 25 5.91 9.35 2.29
N ALA A 26 5.31 8.17 2.14
CA ALA A 26 6.00 6.99 1.63
C ALA A 26 6.18 7.03 0.10
N GLN A 27 5.17 7.47 -0.65
CA GLN A 27 5.21 7.42 -2.12
C GLN A 27 5.92 8.63 -2.75
N ALA A 28 5.85 9.82 -2.15
CA ALA A 28 6.26 11.11 -2.74
C ALA A 28 7.72 11.14 -3.21
N ILE A 29 8.58 10.27 -2.69
CA ILE A 29 9.97 10.25 -3.12
C ILE A 29 10.15 9.73 -4.55
N TYR A 30 9.27 8.83 -5.01
CA TYR A 30 9.25 8.41 -6.41
C TYR A 30 8.64 9.46 -7.36
N LEU A 31 8.05 10.54 -6.82
CA LEU A 31 7.05 11.33 -7.54
C LEU A 31 7.33 12.81 -7.59
N ILE A 32 8.07 13.34 -6.62
CA ILE A 32 8.20 14.77 -6.44
C ILE A 32 9.69 15.09 -6.30
N PRO A 33 10.30 15.86 -7.23
CA PRO A 33 11.70 16.31 -7.13
C PRO A 33 11.95 17.26 -5.95
N ILE A 34 10.98 17.42 -5.04
CA ILE A 34 11.01 18.27 -3.84
C ILE A 34 11.49 17.45 -2.61
N SER A 35 11.72 16.14 -2.74
CA SER A 35 12.39 15.40 -1.66
C SER A 35 13.80 15.98 -1.45
N PRO A 36 14.20 16.33 -0.22
CA PRO A 36 15.59 16.73 0.06
C PRO A 36 16.60 15.63 -0.27
N LEU A 37 16.13 14.40 -0.53
CA LEU A 37 16.95 13.31 -1.03
C LEU A 37 17.18 13.38 -2.56
N ASN A 38 16.26 13.99 -3.34
CA ASN A 38 16.43 14.20 -4.79
C ASN A 38 17.44 15.32 -5.11
N THR A 39 17.77 16.18 -4.16
CA THR A 39 18.79 17.25 -4.32
C THR A 39 20.22 16.77 -4.07
N LEU A 40 20.40 15.52 -3.64
CA LEU A 40 21.71 14.93 -3.42
C LEU A 40 22.14 14.23 -4.72
N GLU A 41 23.19 14.73 -5.37
CA GLU A 41 23.82 14.09 -6.54
C GLU A 41 24.59 12.83 -6.12
N LEU A 42 23.86 11.81 -5.65
CA LEU A 42 24.43 10.54 -5.21
C LEU A 42 24.36 9.48 -6.32
N PRO A 43 25.22 8.45 -6.25
CA PRO A 43 25.10 7.28 -7.11
C PRO A 43 23.69 6.66 -7.05
N PRO A 44 23.12 6.16 -8.17
CA PRO A 44 21.74 5.68 -8.24
C PRO A 44 21.36 4.67 -7.15
N ASN A 45 22.25 3.72 -6.85
CA ASN A 45 22.04 2.71 -5.82
C ASN A 45 21.95 3.31 -4.40
N LEU A 46 22.74 4.34 -4.12
CA LEU A 46 22.73 5.00 -2.81
C LEU A 46 21.47 5.84 -2.64
N ASN A 47 21.07 6.58 -3.68
CA ASN A 47 19.79 7.30 -3.70
C ASN A 47 18.60 6.35 -3.49
N PHE A 48 18.58 5.23 -4.20
CA PHE A 48 17.52 4.23 -4.06
C PHE A 48 17.50 3.56 -2.67
N LEU A 49 18.66 3.35 -2.05
CA LEU A 49 18.75 2.86 -0.68
C LEU A 49 18.13 3.87 0.31
N LEU A 50 18.46 5.15 0.18
CA LEU A 50 17.88 6.21 1.03
C LEU A 50 16.36 6.30 0.87
N TYR A 51 15.84 6.12 -0.35
CA TYR A 51 14.39 6.07 -0.58
C TYR A 51 13.75 4.89 0.13
N THR A 52 14.37 3.71 0.04
CA THR A 52 13.89 2.51 0.72
C THR A 52 13.86 2.71 2.24
N ILE A 53 14.93 3.29 2.81
CA ILE A 53 15.00 3.59 4.25
C ILE A 53 13.90 4.59 4.66
N TRP A 54 13.69 5.65 3.88
CA TRP A 54 12.65 6.62 4.17
C TRP A 54 11.25 6.00 4.13
N ILE A 55 10.94 5.20 3.10
CA ILE A 55 9.66 4.49 2.97
C ILE A 55 9.42 3.66 4.22
N LEU A 56 10.42 2.91 4.68
CA LEU A 56 10.34 2.14 5.91
C LEU A 56 10.09 3.02 7.13
N CYS A 57 10.82 4.14 7.28
CA CYS A 57 10.63 5.07 8.40
C CYS A 57 9.21 5.64 8.44
N VAL A 58 8.72 6.21 7.33
CA VAL A 58 7.37 6.79 7.25
C VAL A 58 6.31 5.72 7.47
N SER A 59 6.48 4.55 6.87
CA SER A 59 5.51 3.46 7.00
C SER A 59 5.47 2.91 8.43
N CYS A 60 6.62 2.75 9.09
CA CYS A 60 6.69 2.37 10.50
C CYS A 60 6.04 3.41 11.43
N ALA A 61 6.29 4.70 11.18
CA ALA A 61 5.62 5.78 11.91
C ALA A 61 4.09 5.74 11.70
N GLY A 62 3.65 5.51 10.47
CA GLY A 62 2.24 5.32 10.12
C GLY A 62 1.63 4.14 10.86
N VAL A 63 2.27 2.97 10.82
CA VAL A 63 1.84 1.76 11.54
C VAL A 63 1.75 2.02 13.04
N PHE A 64 2.72 2.71 13.64
CA PHE A 64 2.71 3.03 15.07
C PHE A 64 1.53 3.95 15.44
N ILE A 65 1.25 4.96 14.62
CA ILE A 65 0.14 5.90 14.86
C ILE A 65 -1.21 5.20 14.64
N TRP A 66 -1.34 4.41 13.56
CA TRP A 66 -2.55 3.63 13.29
C TRP A 66 -2.77 2.53 14.32
N LYS A 67 -1.72 1.88 14.84
CA LYS A 67 -1.80 0.95 15.98
C LYS A 67 -2.54 1.57 17.15
N LYS A 68 -2.17 2.80 17.53
CA LYS A 68 -2.80 3.53 18.64
C LYS A 68 -4.26 3.90 18.36
N LYS A 69 -4.63 4.18 17.09
CA LYS A 69 -5.98 4.59 16.70
C LYS A 69 -6.94 3.41 16.48
N VAL A 70 -6.46 2.34 15.87
CA VAL A 70 -7.29 1.18 15.51
C VAL A 70 -7.31 0.16 16.64
N ASN A 71 -6.15 -0.16 17.23
CA ASN A 71 -6.01 -1.23 18.22
C ASN A 71 -6.73 -2.54 17.81
N ASP A 72 -6.67 -2.89 16.52
CA ASP A 72 -7.25 -4.12 15.97
C ASP A 72 -6.43 -4.54 14.76
N PHE A 73 -5.78 -5.70 14.88
CA PHE A 73 -4.92 -6.32 13.88
C PHE A 73 -5.54 -7.60 13.31
N SER A 74 -6.86 -7.74 13.39
CA SER A 74 -7.57 -8.91 12.86
C SER A 74 -7.32 -9.14 11.37
N PHE A 75 -6.95 -8.10 10.62
CA PHE A 75 -6.55 -8.18 9.22
C PHE A 75 -5.23 -8.90 8.97
N LEU A 76 -4.39 -9.07 10.00
CA LEU A 76 -3.16 -9.89 9.97
C LEU A 76 -3.42 -11.32 10.45
N LYS A 77 -4.64 -11.69 10.84
CA LYS A 77 -4.92 -13.08 11.24
C LYS A 77 -5.14 -13.95 10.01
N VAL A 78 -4.26 -14.92 9.80
CA VAL A 78 -4.41 -15.94 8.76
C VAL A 78 -5.51 -16.92 9.17
N LYS A 79 -6.71 -16.76 8.61
CA LYS A 79 -7.84 -17.69 8.86
C LYS A 79 -7.74 -18.98 8.07
N ASN A 80 -7.15 -18.91 6.87
CA ASN A 80 -6.95 -20.06 6.00
C ASN A 80 -5.46 -20.16 5.68
N LYS A 81 -4.76 -21.10 6.32
CA LYS A 81 -3.32 -21.32 6.12
C LYS A 81 -2.97 -21.68 4.68
N LYS A 82 -3.93 -22.20 3.89
CA LYS A 82 -3.69 -22.51 2.46
C LYS A 82 -3.33 -21.27 1.64
N ILE A 83 -3.78 -20.08 2.06
CA ILE A 83 -3.42 -18.81 1.39
C ILE A 83 -1.90 -18.57 1.46
N LEU A 84 -1.22 -19.05 2.50
CA LEU A 84 0.22 -18.86 2.64
C LEU A 84 1.02 -19.60 1.56
N TYR A 85 0.51 -20.72 1.02
CA TYR A 85 1.16 -21.39 -0.11
C TYR A 85 1.18 -20.53 -1.38
N LEU A 86 0.27 -19.57 -1.51
CA LEU A 86 0.25 -18.67 -2.66
C LEU A 86 1.43 -17.68 -2.64
N TYR A 87 2.12 -17.49 -1.50
CA TYR A 87 3.37 -16.72 -1.44
C TYR A 87 4.53 -17.40 -2.18
N ILE A 88 4.41 -18.69 -2.53
CA ILE A 88 5.39 -19.35 -3.41
C ILE A 88 5.47 -18.61 -4.76
N MET A 89 4.35 -18.09 -5.27
CA MET A 89 4.32 -17.40 -6.56
C MET A 89 5.15 -16.10 -6.56
N PRO A 90 4.94 -15.10 -5.68
CA PRO A 90 5.78 -13.91 -5.64
C PRO A 90 7.24 -14.24 -5.29
N ILE A 91 7.52 -15.30 -4.51
CA ILE A 91 8.90 -15.76 -4.28
C ILE A 91 9.54 -16.25 -5.58
N ILE A 92 8.87 -17.10 -6.35
CA ILE A 92 9.37 -17.56 -7.66
C ILE A 92 9.59 -16.37 -8.59
N MET A 93 8.66 -15.41 -8.63
CA MET A 93 8.80 -14.21 -9.46
C MET A 93 9.98 -13.35 -9.03
N ALA A 94 10.22 -13.19 -7.72
CA ALA A 94 11.39 -12.50 -7.19
C ALA A 94 12.70 -13.20 -7.60
N ILE A 95 12.74 -14.53 -7.54
CA ILE A 95 13.90 -15.31 -8.00
C ILE A 95 14.13 -15.12 -9.50
N ILE A 96 13.08 -15.19 -10.32
CA ILE A 96 13.18 -14.95 -11.77
C ILE A 96 13.70 -13.54 -12.04
N PHE A 97 13.21 -12.53 -11.31
CA PHE A 97 13.67 -11.14 -11.42
C PHE A 97 15.16 -10.99 -11.07
N LEU A 98 15.61 -11.65 -9.99
CA LEU A 98 17.02 -11.66 -9.61
C LEU A 98 17.90 -12.26 -10.71
N ILE A 99 17.47 -13.35 -11.33
CA ILE A 99 18.25 -14.10 -12.34
C ILE A 99 18.25 -13.37 -13.69
N ARG A 100 17.07 -13.06 -14.25
CA ARG A 100 16.95 -12.57 -15.63
C ARG A 100 17.44 -11.14 -15.80
N GLY A 101 17.19 -10.27 -14.83
CA GLY A 101 17.58 -8.87 -14.90
C GLY A 101 16.86 -8.08 -15.98
N ASN A 102 16.09 -7.08 -15.59
CA ASN A 102 15.26 -6.33 -16.54
C ASN A 102 15.97 -5.07 -17.07
N GLY A 103 17.30 -5.10 -17.22
CA GLY A 103 18.09 -3.94 -17.65
C GLY A 103 18.13 -2.76 -16.67
N ILE A 104 17.62 -2.94 -15.44
CA ILE A 104 17.66 -1.92 -14.39
C ILE A 104 19.05 -1.89 -13.76
N ASP A 105 19.73 -0.73 -13.83
CA ASP A 105 21.05 -0.49 -13.21
C ASP A 105 20.96 -0.19 -11.69
N ILE A 106 20.04 -0.87 -11.01
CA ILE A 106 19.81 -0.81 -9.57
C ILE A 106 20.05 -2.19 -9.00
N ASN A 107 20.66 -2.25 -7.81
CA ASN A 107 20.84 -3.46 -7.04
C ASN A 107 19.50 -4.20 -6.89
N ARG A 108 19.38 -5.36 -7.55
CA ARG A 108 18.11 -6.10 -7.65
C ARG A 108 17.57 -6.57 -6.29
N PRO A 109 18.40 -7.08 -5.36
CA PRO A 109 17.95 -7.35 -4.00
C PRO A 109 17.34 -6.12 -3.31
N LEU A 110 17.98 -4.96 -3.43
CA LEU A 110 17.47 -3.72 -2.86
C LEU A 110 16.13 -3.31 -3.49
N TYR A 111 15.99 -3.47 -4.81
CA TYR A 111 14.73 -3.23 -5.52
C TYR A 111 13.59 -4.11 -5.02
N ILE A 112 13.83 -5.41 -4.78
CA ILE A 112 12.83 -6.33 -4.22
C ILE A 112 12.39 -5.89 -2.82
N VAL A 113 13.34 -5.50 -1.97
CA VAL A 113 13.04 -4.99 -0.62
C VAL A 113 12.21 -3.70 -0.69
N ALA A 114 12.54 -2.78 -1.61
CA ALA A 114 11.78 -1.56 -1.82
C ALA A 114 10.35 -1.85 -2.29
N ILE A 115 10.16 -2.75 -3.26
CA ILE A 115 8.83 -3.17 -3.71
C ILE A 115 8.04 -3.79 -2.57
N ALA A 116 8.61 -4.77 -1.86
CA ALA A 116 7.92 -5.49 -0.81
C ALA A 116 7.52 -4.56 0.35
N SER A 117 8.42 -3.66 0.75
CA SER A 117 8.12 -2.68 1.81
C SER A 117 7.05 -1.67 1.38
N THR A 118 7.13 -1.17 0.15
CA THR A 118 6.16 -0.22 -0.40
C THR A 118 4.78 -0.84 -0.54
N THR A 119 4.68 -2.04 -1.11
CA THR A 119 3.41 -2.75 -1.28
C THR A 119 2.83 -3.20 0.05
N PHE A 120 3.55 -4.05 0.78
CA PHE A 120 3.00 -4.68 1.98
C PHE A 120 2.73 -3.66 3.08
N ILE A 121 3.71 -2.79 3.37
CA ILE A 121 3.62 -1.87 4.51
C ILE A 121 2.90 -0.58 4.12
N ALA A 122 3.41 0.13 3.12
CA ALA A 122 2.95 1.48 2.81
C ALA A 122 1.58 1.50 2.10
N GLN A 123 1.29 0.52 1.24
CA GLN A 123 0.04 0.45 0.51
C GLN A 123 -0.96 -0.47 1.21
N ASP A 124 -0.66 -1.75 1.34
CA ASP A 124 -1.65 -2.76 1.70
C ASP A 124 -2.02 -2.72 3.18
N MET A 125 -1.02 -2.67 4.06
CA MET A 125 -1.25 -2.61 5.50
C MET A 125 -1.84 -1.25 5.93
N LEU A 126 -1.34 -0.12 5.44
CA LEU A 126 -1.90 1.19 5.81
C LEU A 126 -3.31 1.42 5.21
N THR A 127 -3.53 1.02 3.96
CA THR A 127 -4.78 1.30 3.22
C THR A 127 -5.87 0.27 3.51
N PHE A 128 -5.63 -1.00 3.16
CA PHE A 128 -6.64 -2.06 3.28
C PHE A 128 -6.60 -2.72 4.67
N GLY A 129 -5.46 -2.69 5.35
CA GLY A 129 -5.35 -3.08 6.76
C GLY A 129 -5.98 -2.03 7.68
N PHE A 130 -5.25 -0.96 7.99
CA PHE A 130 -5.62 -0.01 9.04
C PHE A 130 -6.77 0.93 8.67
N LEU A 131 -6.67 1.66 7.55
CA LEU A 131 -7.70 2.63 7.16
C LEU A 131 -9.06 1.93 7.01
N GLN A 132 -9.15 0.85 6.23
CA GLN A 132 -10.42 0.13 6.04
C GLN A 132 -10.95 -0.42 7.38
N THR A 133 -10.11 -1.04 8.22
CA THR A 133 -10.53 -1.55 9.54
C THR A 133 -11.05 -0.44 10.45
N TYR A 134 -10.40 0.73 10.46
CA TYR A 134 -10.87 1.87 11.25
C TYR A 134 -12.21 2.40 10.74
N LEU A 135 -12.37 2.52 9.42
CA LEU A 135 -13.64 2.93 8.81
C LEU A 135 -14.77 1.94 9.14
N GLU A 136 -14.51 0.62 9.13
CA GLU A 136 -15.48 -0.41 9.52
C GLU A 136 -16.00 -0.24 10.97
N LYS A 137 -15.24 0.43 11.86
CA LYS A 137 -15.70 0.75 13.23
C LYS A 137 -16.67 1.93 13.31
N ILE A 138 -16.73 2.76 12.26
CA ILE A 138 -17.49 4.01 12.25
C ILE A 138 -18.73 3.88 11.35
N ILE A 139 -18.56 3.21 10.22
CA ILE A 139 -19.53 3.10 9.11
C ILE A 139 -19.71 1.65 8.68
N SER A 140 -20.66 1.40 7.76
CA SER A 140 -20.91 0.04 7.26
C SER A 140 -19.69 -0.51 6.54
N ARG A 141 -19.48 -1.84 6.59
CA ARG A 141 -18.34 -2.49 5.94
C ARG A 141 -18.27 -2.26 4.44
N LYS A 142 -19.43 -2.22 3.77
CA LYS A 142 -19.52 -1.89 2.33
C LYS A 142 -19.06 -0.46 2.07
N THR A 143 -19.56 0.49 2.86
CA THR A 143 -19.17 1.91 2.74
C THR A 143 -17.68 2.11 3.05
N ALA A 144 -17.14 1.41 4.05
CA ALA A 144 -15.72 1.44 4.36
C ALA A 144 -14.87 0.98 3.17
N ALA A 145 -15.20 -0.16 2.56
CA ALA A 145 -14.51 -0.63 1.36
C ALA A 145 -14.58 0.37 0.20
N MET A 146 -15.75 0.96 -0.05
CA MET A 146 -15.91 1.99 -1.09
C MET A 146 -15.05 3.22 -0.82
N ILE A 147 -15.05 3.74 0.41
CA ILE A 147 -14.23 4.92 0.77
C ILE A 147 -12.74 4.60 0.67
N THR A 148 -12.31 3.41 1.10
CA THR A 148 -10.92 2.98 0.95
C THR A 148 -10.52 2.89 -0.53
N CYS A 149 -11.38 2.34 -1.39
CA CYS A 149 -11.16 2.31 -2.84
C CYS A 149 -11.02 3.72 -3.44
N ILE A 150 -11.94 4.62 -3.08
CA ILE A 150 -11.91 6.02 -3.55
C ILE A 150 -10.64 6.70 -3.07
N ALA A 151 -10.29 6.58 -1.79
CA ALA A 151 -9.08 7.18 -1.23
C ALA A 151 -7.83 6.68 -1.96
N PHE A 152 -7.69 5.36 -2.16
CA PHE A 152 -6.58 4.75 -2.90
C PHE A 152 -6.50 5.29 -4.34
N PHE A 153 -7.61 5.31 -5.06
CA PHE A 153 -7.67 5.81 -6.43
C PHE A 153 -7.32 7.31 -6.50
N THR A 154 -7.92 8.14 -5.64
CA THR A 154 -7.64 9.58 -5.61
C THR A 154 -6.19 9.88 -5.30
N ALA A 155 -5.54 9.10 -4.45
CA ALA A 155 -4.11 9.26 -4.19
C ALA A 155 -3.26 8.92 -5.42
N HIS A 156 -3.65 7.93 -6.24
CA HIS A 156 -2.95 7.63 -7.49
C HIS A 156 -3.23 8.64 -8.61
N LEU A 157 -4.36 9.36 -8.56
CA LEU A 157 -4.63 10.44 -9.51
C LEU A 157 -3.59 11.57 -9.45
N THR A 158 -2.86 11.71 -8.35
CA THR A 158 -1.76 12.69 -8.27
C THR A 158 -0.59 12.33 -9.19
N PHE A 159 -0.55 11.12 -9.76
CA PHE A 159 0.46 10.68 -10.73
C PHE A 159 0.07 11.02 -12.18
N GLY A 160 -1.02 11.76 -12.35
CA GLY A 160 -1.59 12.06 -13.65
C GLY A 160 -2.62 11.01 -14.10
N TRP A 161 -3.36 11.39 -15.14
CA TRP A 161 -4.35 10.52 -15.77
C TRP A 161 -3.72 9.75 -16.93
N SER A 162 -3.80 8.43 -16.88
CA SER A 162 -3.31 7.53 -17.93
C SER A 162 -4.08 6.21 -17.91
N LEU A 163 -3.83 5.32 -18.89
CA LEU A 163 -4.35 3.95 -18.86
C LEU A 163 -3.92 3.19 -17.61
N LEU A 164 -2.73 3.50 -17.06
CA LEU A 164 -2.25 2.97 -15.79
C LEU A 164 -3.12 3.43 -14.60
N THR A 165 -3.72 4.61 -14.69
CA THR A 165 -4.65 5.10 -13.66
C THR A 165 -5.92 4.25 -13.58
N LEU A 166 -6.39 3.70 -14.71
CA LEU A 166 -7.50 2.74 -14.73
C LEU A 166 -7.13 1.41 -14.06
N THR A 167 -5.89 0.94 -14.19
CA THR A 167 -5.45 -0.29 -13.50
C THR A 167 -5.39 -0.07 -11.99
N PHE A 168 -5.03 1.13 -11.52
CA PHE A 168 -5.11 1.47 -10.09
C PHE A 168 -6.54 1.52 -9.56
N LEU A 169 -7.51 1.99 -10.36
CA LEU A 169 -8.93 1.93 -9.99
C LEU A 169 -9.40 0.49 -9.82
N LEU A 170 -9.13 -0.35 -10.83
CA LEU A 170 -9.50 -1.77 -10.81
C LEU A 170 -8.80 -2.52 -9.67
N GLY A 171 -7.51 -2.23 -9.45
CA GLY A 171 -6.73 -2.76 -8.33
C GLY A 171 -7.30 -2.34 -6.98
N GLY A 172 -7.57 -1.04 -6.77
CA GLY A 172 -8.18 -0.54 -5.54
C GLY A 172 -9.57 -1.12 -5.26
N ALA A 173 -10.39 -1.30 -6.31
CA ALA A 173 -11.68 -1.96 -6.20
C ALA A 173 -11.53 -3.44 -5.84
N LEU A 174 -10.63 -4.16 -6.52
CA LEU A 174 -10.33 -5.56 -6.24
C LEU A 174 -9.81 -5.75 -4.81
N PHE A 175 -8.80 -4.98 -4.39
CA PHE A 175 -8.16 -5.12 -3.08
C PHE A 175 -9.10 -4.76 -1.94
N SER A 176 -9.85 -3.66 -2.05
CA SER A 176 -10.86 -3.30 -1.05
C SER A 176 -11.97 -4.35 -0.94
N TYR A 177 -12.39 -4.94 -2.07
CA TYR A 177 -13.35 -6.04 -2.11
C TYR A 177 -12.79 -7.33 -1.50
N LEU A 178 -11.59 -7.75 -1.87
CA LEU A 178 -10.93 -8.93 -1.31
C LEU A 178 -10.76 -8.78 0.20
N ARG A 179 -10.34 -7.60 0.67
CA ARG A 179 -10.26 -7.30 2.10
C ARG A 179 -11.62 -7.36 2.79
N TYR A 180 -12.67 -6.84 2.15
CA TYR A 180 -14.05 -6.91 2.65
C TYR A 180 -14.52 -8.37 2.80
N ARG A 181 -14.23 -9.23 1.82
CA ARG A 181 -14.64 -10.64 1.80
C ARG A 181 -13.84 -11.53 2.74
N THR A 182 -12.51 -11.45 2.66
CA THR A 182 -11.60 -12.39 3.35
C THR A 182 -11.27 -11.98 4.79
N LYS A 183 -11.50 -10.71 5.12
CA LYS A 183 -11.13 -10.09 6.40
C LYS A 183 -9.61 -10.05 6.68
N ASN A 184 -8.76 -10.29 5.69
CA ASN A 184 -7.31 -10.24 5.82
C ASN A 184 -6.66 -9.57 4.59
N ILE A 185 -5.35 -9.29 4.69
CA ILE A 185 -4.58 -8.63 3.63
C ILE A 185 -3.68 -9.58 2.81
N TYR A 186 -3.60 -10.87 3.15
CA TYR A 186 -2.61 -11.75 2.52
C TYR A 186 -2.90 -12.00 1.04
N LEU A 187 -4.17 -12.23 0.68
CA LEU A 187 -4.51 -12.50 -0.72
C LEU A 187 -4.33 -11.27 -1.61
N LEU A 188 -4.65 -10.07 -1.10
CA LEU A 188 -4.41 -8.83 -1.86
C LEU A 188 -2.90 -8.58 -1.99
N ASP A 189 -2.10 -8.79 -0.94
CA ASP A 189 -0.65 -8.60 -0.95
C ASP A 189 0.06 -9.54 -1.94
N ILE A 190 -0.33 -10.82 -1.96
CA ILE A 190 0.16 -11.79 -2.95
C ILE A 190 -0.11 -11.29 -4.37
N ILE A 191 -1.34 -10.85 -4.66
CA ILE A 191 -1.71 -10.34 -5.99
C ILE A 191 -0.90 -9.08 -6.31
N HIS A 192 -0.79 -8.16 -5.36
CA HIS A 192 -0.14 -6.88 -5.53
C HIS A 192 1.36 -7.01 -5.81
N ILE A 193 2.08 -7.78 -4.99
CA ILE A 193 3.51 -8.08 -5.18
C ILE A 193 3.72 -8.80 -6.52
N SER A 194 2.86 -9.76 -6.86
CA SER A 194 2.97 -10.49 -8.13
C SER A 194 2.84 -9.57 -9.35
N PHE A 195 1.96 -8.57 -9.29
CA PHE A 195 1.85 -7.56 -10.36
C PHE A 195 3.11 -6.71 -10.51
N LEU A 196 3.78 -6.36 -9.41
CA LEU A 196 5.00 -5.55 -9.47
C LEU A 196 6.25 -6.35 -9.81
N LEU A 197 6.23 -7.66 -9.58
CA LEU A 197 7.32 -8.57 -9.96
C LEU A 197 7.12 -9.18 -11.35
N LEU A 198 6.01 -8.90 -12.05
CA LEU A 198 5.88 -9.25 -13.46
C LEU A 198 6.99 -8.54 -14.24
N PRO A 199 7.79 -9.27 -15.04
CA PRO A 199 8.76 -8.63 -15.92
C PRO A 199 7.99 -7.80 -16.96
N PHE A 200 8.16 -6.48 -16.90
CA PHE A 200 7.87 -5.57 -18.00
C PHE A 200 9.04 -5.62 -19.00
#